data_AF-A0A1Z9Z340-F1
#
_entry.id   AF-A0A1Z9Z340-F1
#
_cell.length_a   1.000
_cell.length_b   1.000
_cell.length_c   1.000
_cell.angle_alpha   90.00
_cell.angle_beta   90.00
_cell.angle_gamma   90.00
#
_symmetry.space_group_name_H-M   'P 1'
#
loop_
_entity.id
_entity.type
_entity.pdbx_description
1 polymer ?
#
loop_
_entity_poly.entity_id
_entity_poly.type
_entity_poly.pdbx_seq_one_letter_code
_entity_poly.pdbx_strand_id
1 'polypeptide(L)'
;MSIIEAMNIGRLGVYTKFPNLEKYINSLDSKNVICELNSLKRYSKGEFFEIEEEYVGKYTYSIANAKSDLNYLCGHFENEYLVNALKNNSNWQEGYRKAVYYRYWFERINRKFCDKILGEFNSGQREQLLLFLSMAVEISYLGIFIKEGLIEKAKKLIEEYFSYQSLELIENPIPIFYDSKNIYNRRTQYFILRLFNSYISKTDENFPSCAYDEPLFNAIIRYWDTTNIKLIEHLLLCLCDRHTHQCRPDTATKFYDFSWPGFEYLPVEVLMVLRLRSEKGLENPILDHIIMNTPLGELYPKKEPYMDDFLLGILKRVRQEYPDFADDLFGAGAPYEFEIKTKETNKWKFWKK
;
A
#
# COMPACT_ATOMS: atom_id res chain seq x y z
N MET A 1 -9.00 8.92 39.16
CA MET A 1 -8.43 7.90 38.27
C MET A 1 -8.45 8.47 36.86
N SER A 2 -7.31 8.64 36.23
CA SER A 2 -7.25 9.17 34.86
C SER A 2 -7.84 8.15 33.87
N ILE A 3 -8.33 8.58 32.70
CA ILE A 3 -8.81 7.67 31.64
C ILE A 3 -7.72 6.64 31.28
N ILE A 4 -6.45 7.06 31.30
CA ILE A 4 -5.29 6.20 31.04
C ILE A 4 -5.18 5.08 32.08
N GLU A 5 -5.28 5.40 33.37
CA GLU A 5 -5.23 4.42 34.47
C GLU A 5 -6.37 3.40 34.37
N ALA A 6 -7.56 3.83 33.95
CA ALA A 6 -8.71 2.96 33.79
C ALA A 6 -8.59 1.99 32.60
N MET A 7 -7.79 2.34 31.59
CA MET A 7 -7.62 1.52 30.37
C MET A 7 -6.54 0.44 30.52
N ASN A 8 -5.65 0.56 31.51
CA ASN A 8 -4.52 -0.37 31.72
C ASN A 8 -3.62 -0.57 30.49
N ILE A 9 -3.43 0.50 29.69
CA ILE A 9 -2.56 0.51 28.50
C ILE A 9 -1.27 1.23 28.88
N GLY A 10 -0.19 0.46 29.07
CA GLY A 10 1.13 0.97 29.44
C GLY A 10 2.09 1.11 28.26
N ARG A 11 3.14 1.92 28.44
CA ARG A 11 4.30 1.95 27.55
C ARG A 11 5.06 0.63 27.63
N LEU A 12 5.37 0.03 26.48
CA LEU A 12 6.22 -1.18 26.41
C LEU A 12 7.71 -0.82 26.34
N GLY A 13 8.00 0.44 25.97
CA GLY A 13 9.34 0.88 25.59
C GLY A 13 9.76 0.35 24.22
N VAL A 14 10.82 0.96 23.69
CA VAL A 14 11.45 0.57 22.43
C VAL A 14 11.90 -0.89 22.53
N TYR A 15 11.57 -1.69 21.52
CA TYR A 15 12.00 -3.08 21.48
C TYR A 15 13.52 -3.19 21.44
N THR A 16 14.10 -3.97 22.36
CA THR A 16 15.56 -4.05 22.53
C THR A 16 16.30 -4.67 21.34
N LYS A 17 15.60 -5.45 20.49
CA LYS A 17 16.15 -5.96 19.23
C LYS A 17 15.55 -5.28 18.00
N PHE A 18 14.98 -4.08 18.16
CA PHE A 18 14.64 -3.25 17.03
C PHE A 18 15.90 -3.03 16.18
N PRO A 19 15.82 -3.13 14.85
CA PRO A 19 16.98 -3.03 13.97
C PRO A 19 17.80 -1.78 14.28
N ASN A 20 19.12 -1.92 14.26
CA ASN A 20 20.00 -0.76 14.35
C ASN A 20 19.92 0.00 13.02
N LEU A 21 19.88 1.34 13.08
CA LEU A 21 19.64 2.20 11.92
C LEU A 21 20.67 1.99 10.81
N GLU A 22 21.94 1.87 11.15
CA GLU A 22 23.00 1.63 10.16
C GLU A 22 22.86 0.25 9.51
N LYS A 23 22.57 -0.79 10.31
CA LYS A 23 22.31 -2.14 9.79
C LYS A 23 21.08 -2.18 8.89
N TYR A 24 20.03 -1.47 9.27
CA TYR A 24 18.81 -1.34 8.47
C TYR A 24 19.11 -0.69 7.12
N ILE A 25 19.76 0.47 7.11
CA ILE A 25 20.16 1.16 5.87
C ILE A 25 20.99 0.24 4.97
N ASN A 26 21.94 -0.52 5.54
CA ASN A 26 22.78 -1.45 4.79
C ASN A 26 22.01 -2.69 4.26
N SER A 27 20.84 -2.99 4.82
CA SER A 27 19.97 -4.08 4.36
C SER A 27 19.05 -3.69 3.21
N LEU A 28 18.86 -2.38 2.96
CA LEU A 28 18.05 -1.87 1.86
C LEU A 28 18.79 -2.11 0.53
N ASP A 29 18.43 -3.19 -0.15
CA ASP A 29 19.01 -3.58 -1.44
C ASP A 29 18.41 -2.74 -2.58
N SER A 30 19.25 -1.93 -3.24
CA SER A 30 18.87 -1.28 -4.51
C SER A 30 19.17 -2.25 -5.66
N LYS A 31 18.34 -3.28 -5.81
CA LYS A 31 18.44 -4.18 -6.97
C LYS A 31 18.47 -3.35 -8.25
N ASN A 32 19.35 -3.75 -9.16
CA ASN A 32 19.41 -3.17 -10.48
C ASN A 32 18.14 -3.55 -11.24
N VAL A 33 17.30 -2.55 -11.57
CA VAL A 33 16.04 -2.72 -12.29
C VAL A 33 16.14 -2.31 -13.77
N ILE A 34 17.34 -2.36 -14.36
CA ILE A 34 17.57 -1.91 -15.76
C ILE A 34 16.71 -2.70 -16.74
N CYS A 35 16.56 -4.02 -16.55
CA CYS A 35 15.79 -4.87 -17.45
C CYS A 35 14.31 -4.49 -17.44
N GLU A 36 13.73 -4.40 -16.24
CA GLU A 36 12.35 -4.01 -15.98
C GLU A 36 12.07 -2.59 -16.51
N LEU A 37 13.01 -1.66 -16.26
CA LEU A 37 12.91 -0.30 -16.75
C LEU A 37 12.91 -0.23 -18.29
N ASN A 38 13.76 -1.02 -18.95
CA ASN A 38 13.83 -1.05 -20.41
C ASN A 38 12.54 -1.62 -21.01
N SER A 39 12.01 -2.70 -20.44
CA SER A 39 10.74 -3.30 -20.86
C SER A 39 9.57 -2.33 -20.68
N LEU A 40 9.47 -1.69 -19.50
CA LEU A 40 8.46 -0.66 -19.25
C LEU A 40 8.57 0.55 -20.17
N LYS A 41 9.78 1.00 -20.53
CA LYS A 41 10.00 2.10 -21.48
C LYS A 41 9.50 1.79 -22.89
N ARG A 42 9.58 0.54 -23.31
CA ARG A 42 9.03 0.10 -24.60
C ARG A 42 7.51 0.00 -24.51
N TYR A 43 7.01 -0.59 -23.42
CA TYR A 43 5.58 -0.70 -23.15
C TYR A 43 4.88 0.67 -23.08
N SER A 44 5.48 1.65 -22.40
CA SER A 44 4.93 3.01 -22.26
C SER A 44 4.83 3.77 -23.59
N LYS A 45 5.59 3.36 -24.60
CA LYS A 45 5.52 3.90 -25.98
C LYS A 45 4.49 3.18 -26.85
N GLY A 46 3.82 2.15 -26.33
CA GLY A 46 2.86 1.34 -27.09
C GLY A 46 3.51 0.37 -28.07
N GLU A 47 4.80 0.06 -27.89
CA GLU A 47 5.49 -0.97 -28.64
C GLU A 47 4.97 -2.36 -28.25
N PHE A 48 4.76 -3.22 -29.24
CA PHE A 48 4.57 -4.65 -29.03
C PHE A 48 5.91 -5.34 -29.22
N PHE A 49 6.29 -6.18 -28.27
CA PHE A 49 7.55 -6.89 -28.32
C PHE A 49 7.49 -8.22 -27.60
N GLU A 50 8.40 -9.11 -27.98
CA GLU A 50 8.61 -10.39 -27.31
C GLU A 50 9.80 -10.30 -26.37
N ILE A 51 9.71 -11.06 -25.28
CA ILE A 51 10.83 -11.36 -24.38
C ILE A 51 11.16 -12.84 -24.56
N GLU A 52 12.45 -13.16 -24.51
CA GLU A 52 12.95 -14.53 -24.48
C GLU A 52 13.59 -14.77 -23.11
N GLU A 53 13.03 -15.70 -22.34
CA GLU A 53 13.58 -16.14 -21.06
C GLU A 53 14.03 -17.59 -21.13
N GLU A 54 15.14 -17.92 -20.45
CA GLU A 54 15.78 -19.23 -20.49
C GLU A 54 14.83 -20.41 -20.18
N TYR A 55 13.91 -20.22 -19.23
CA TYR A 55 13.01 -21.28 -18.75
C TYR A 55 11.57 -21.14 -19.25
N VAL A 56 11.17 -19.98 -19.78
CA VAL A 56 9.79 -19.71 -20.25
C VAL A 56 9.71 -19.71 -21.78
N GLY A 57 10.84 -19.49 -22.47
CA GLY A 57 10.89 -19.32 -23.91
C GLY A 57 10.45 -17.92 -24.35
N LYS A 58 9.98 -17.81 -25.60
CA LYS A 58 9.52 -16.55 -26.18
C LYS A 58 8.06 -16.28 -25.85
N TYR A 59 7.77 -15.09 -25.33
CA TYR A 59 6.41 -14.65 -25.07
C TYR A 59 6.23 -13.15 -25.33
N THR A 60 5.03 -12.74 -25.69
CA THR A 60 4.69 -11.32 -25.89
C THR A 60 4.59 -10.60 -24.55
N TYR A 61 5.27 -9.46 -24.42
CA TYR A 61 5.18 -8.62 -23.22
C TYR A 61 3.76 -8.08 -23.04
N SER A 62 3.14 -8.47 -21.93
CA SER A 62 1.75 -8.16 -21.60
C SER A 62 1.63 -7.16 -20.44
N ILE A 63 0.43 -6.70 -20.14
CA ILE A 63 0.17 -5.93 -18.92
C ILE A 63 0.58 -6.69 -17.65
N ALA A 64 0.52 -8.02 -17.63
CA ALA A 64 0.95 -8.79 -16.47
C ALA A 64 2.45 -8.61 -16.21
N ASN A 65 3.25 -8.56 -17.29
CA ASN A 65 4.68 -8.26 -17.22
C ASN A 65 4.91 -6.80 -16.81
N ALA A 66 4.19 -5.85 -17.42
CA ALA A 66 4.27 -4.43 -17.06
C ALA A 66 3.94 -4.19 -15.58
N LYS A 67 2.94 -4.88 -15.04
CA LYS A 67 2.58 -4.84 -13.63
C LYS A 67 3.74 -5.31 -12.74
N SER A 68 4.35 -6.46 -13.08
CA SER A 68 5.47 -7.01 -12.33
C SER A 68 6.68 -6.08 -12.38
N ASP A 69 7.06 -5.59 -13.57
CA ASP A 69 8.17 -4.66 -13.74
C ASP A 69 7.93 -3.34 -12.98
N LEU A 70 6.69 -2.85 -12.97
CA LEU A 70 6.31 -1.66 -12.22
C LEU A 70 6.43 -1.89 -10.71
N ASN A 71 6.09 -3.09 -10.21
CA ASN A 71 6.30 -3.44 -8.79
C ASN A 71 7.78 -3.39 -8.40
N TYR A 72 8.66 -3.96 -9.23
CA TYR A 72 10.10 -3.90 -9.02
C TYR A 72 10.61 -2.46 -9.01
N LEU A 73 10.13 -1.63 -9.94
CA LEU A 73 10.46 -0.22 -9.99
C LEU A 73 9.97 0.55 -8.74
N CYS A 74 8.78 0.25 -8.23
CA CYS A 74 8.28 0.81 -6.98
C CYS A 74 9.20 0.46 -5.81
N GLY A 75 9.58 -0.82 -5.66
CA GLY A 75 10.53 -1.26 -4.63
C GLY A 75 11.90 -0.58 -4.73
N HIS A 76 12.38 -0.33 -5.96
CA HIS A 76 13.61 0.40 -6.19
C HIS A 76 13.51 1.86 -5.70
N PHE A 77 12.47 2.60 -6.09
CA PHE A 77 12.26 3.98 -5.62
C PHE A 77 12.05 4.03 -4.11
N GLU A 78 11.42 3.02 -3.53
CA GLU A 78 11.22 2.90 -2.10
C GLU A 78 12.54 2.80 -1.34
N ASN A 79 13.39 1.86 -1.73
CA ASN A 79 14.70 1.71 -1.11
C ASN A 79 15.57 2.96 -1.31
N GLU A 80 15.52 3.58 -2.50
CA GLU A 80 16.25 4.81 -2.78
C GLU A 80 15.85 5.95 -1.86
N TYR A 81 14.54 6.23 -1.70
CA TYR A 81 14.12 7.32 -0.82
C TYR A 81 14.39 6.99 0.66
N LEU A 82 14.22 5.73 1.09
CA LEU A 82 14.46 5.33 2.48
C LEU A 82 15.93 5.55 2.85
N VAL A 83 16.86 5.12 2.00
CA VAL A 83 18.30 5.35 2.19
C VAL A 83 18.61 6.84 2.23
N ASN A 84 18.06 7.62 1.28
CA ASN A 84 18.33 9.05 1.22
C ASN A 84 17.75 9.81 2.42
N ALA A 85 16.53 9.46 2.86
CA ALA A 85 15.90 10.05 4.03
C ALA A 85 16.70 9.77 5.30
N LEU A 86 17.05 8.51 5.55
CA LEU A 86 17.73 8.10 6.77
C LEU A 86 19.21 8.51 6.82
N LYS A 87 19.82 8.84 5.68
CA LYS A 87 21.14 9.48 5.61
C LYS A 87 21.10 11.01 5.61
N ASN A 88 19.91 11.63 5.78
CA ASN A 88 19.72 13.08 5.72
C ASN A 88 20.17 13.74 4.40
N ASN A 89 19.99 13.08 3.27
CA ASN A 89 20.26 13.65 1.94
C ASN A 89 19.12 14.57 1.49
N SER A 90 19.40 15.84 1.18
CA SER A 90 18.38 16.89 0.96
C SER A 90 17.29 16.62 -0.09
N ASN A 91 17.51 15.73 -1.06
CA ASN A 91 16.58 15.48 -2.18
C ASN A 91 15.63 14.29 -1.97
N TRP A 92 15.62 13.64 -0.80
CA TRP A 92 14.85 12.43 -0.58
C TRP A 92 13.33 12.61 -0.73
N GLN A 93 12.79 13.80 -0.45
CA GLN A 93 11.35 14.07 -0.48
C GLN A 93 10.74 13.97 -1.88
N GLU A 94 11.48 14.31 -2.94
CA GLU A 94 11.01 14.16 -4.31
C GLU A 94 10.97 12.68 -4.70
N GLY A 95 12.04 11.94 -4.39
CA GLY A 95 12.08 10.48 -4.57
C GLY A 95 10.96 9.77 -3.80
N TYR A 96 10.67 10.24 -2.59
CA TYR A 96 9.55 9.75 -1.78
C TYR A 96 8.20 9.97 -2.47
N ARG A 97 7.91 11.20 -2.92
CA ARG A 97 6.66 11.48 -3.67
C ARG A 97 6.53 10.60 -4.89
N LYS A 98 7.61 10.44 -5.65
CA LYS A 98 7.66 9.57 -6.82
C LYS A 98 7.30 8.14 -6.43
N ALA A 99 7.94 7.58 -5.41
CA ALA A 99 7.68 6.22 -4.92
C ALA A 99 6.21 6.03 -4.53
N VAL A 100 5.64 6.94 -3.73
CA VAL A 100 4.23 6.88 -3.29
C VAL A 100 3.27 6.87 -4.48
N TYR A 101 3.50 7.72 -5.48
CA TYR A 101 2.60 7.82 -6.63
C TYR A 101 2.74 6.65 -7.60
N TYR A 102 3.96 6.19 -7.86
CA TYR A 102 4.17 4.96 -8.62
C TYR A 102 3.49 3.77 -7.95
N ARG A 103 3.60 3.66 -6.62
CA ARG A 103 2.94 2.63 -5.83
C ARG A 103 1.41 2.74 -5.92
N TYR A 104 0.83 3.93 -5.76
CA TYR A 104 -0.61 4.15 -5.91
C TYR A 104 -1.13 3.63 -7.26
N TRP A 105 -0.44 3.96 -8.34
CA TRP A 105 -0.84 3.53 -9.67
C TRP A 105 -0.60 2.04 -9.91
N PHE A 106 0.48 1.48 -9.37
CA PHE A 106 0.69 0.04 -9.32
C PHE A 106 -0.50 -0.65 -8.65
N GLU A 107 -0.96 -0.17 -7.49
CA GLU A 107 -2.09 -0.82 -6.80
C GLU A 107 -3.36 -0.82 -7.65
N ARG A 108 -3.65 0.28 -8.35
CA ARG A 108 -4.78 0.34 -9.26
C ARG A 108 -4.67 -0.64 -10.43
N ILE A 109 -3.48 -0.76 -11.02
CA ILE A 109 -3.22 -1.74 -12.09
C ILE A 109 -3.37 -3.16 -11.53
N ASN A 110 -2.81 -3.43 -10.35
CA ASN A 110 -2.85 -4.71 -9.69
C ASN A 110 -4.29 -5.16 -9.41
N ARG A 111 -5.14 -4.24 -8.95
CA ARG A 111 -6.57 -4.50 -8.71
C ARG A 111 -7.34 -4.74 -9.98
N LYS A 112 -7.12 -3.93 -11.03
CA LYS A 112 -7.76 -4.17 -12.33
C LYS A 112 -7.39 -5.54 -12.90
N PHE A 113 -6.16 -5.97 -12.68
CA PHE A 113 -5.72 -7.31 -13.01
C PHE A 113 -6.42 -8.38 -12.15
N CYS A 114 -6.55 -8.16 -10.84
CA CYS A 114 -7.28 -9.07 -9.95
C CYS A 114 -8.76 -9.24 -10.36
N ASP A 115 -9.45 -8.14 -10.68
CA ASP A 115 -10.83 -8.16 -11.17
C ASP A 115 -10.98 -9.04 -12.42
N LYS A 116 -10.04 -8.92 -13.37
CA LYS A 116 -10.01 -9.74 -14.56
C LYS A 116 -9.84 -11.22 -14.23
N ILE A 117 -8.84 -11.56 -13.41
CA ILE A 117 -8.55 -12.95 -13.02
C ILE A 117 -9.74 -13.57 -12.27
N LEU A 118 -10.39 -12.79 -11.40
CA LEU A 118 -11.59 -13.19 -10.69
C LEU A 118 -12.77 -13.40 -11.64
N GLY A 119 -12.97 -12.51 -12.62
CA GLY A 119 -13.99 -12.68 -13.65
C GLY A 119 -13.77 -13.92 -14.54
N GLU A 120 -12.53 -14.18 -14.94
CA GLU A 120 -12.15 -15.40 -15.67
C GLU A 120 -12.40 -16.67 -14.85
N PHE A 121 -12.09 -16.64 -13.56
CA PHE A 121 -12.35 -17.76 -12.65
C PHE A 121 -13.85 -18.02 -12.48
N ASN A 122 -14.62 -16.97 -12.18
CA ASN A 122 -16.08 -17.07 -11.97
C ASN A 122 -16.83 -17.51 -13.23
N SER A 123 -16.31 -17.20 -14.43
CA SER A 123 -16.89 -17.62 -15.71
C SER A 123 -16.43 -19.02 -16.16
N GLY A 124 -15.55 -19.68 -15.42
CA GLY A 124 -14.99 -20.99 -15.78
C GLY A 124 -13.94 -20.95 -16.89
N GLN A 125 -13.52 -19.75 -17.34
CA GLN A 125 -12.42 -19.59 -18.30
C GLN A 125 -11.05 -19.92 -17.69
N ARG A 126 -10.97 -19.89 -16.35
CA ARG A 126 -9.78 -20.17 -15.58
C ARG A 126 -10.12 -21.17 -14.47
N GLU A 127 -9.41 -22.28 -14.45
CA GLU A 127 -9.64 -23.36 -13.47
C GLU A 127 -9.11 -23.03 -12.06
N GLN A 128 -8.07 -22.19 -11.95
CA GLN A 128 -7.41 -21.87 -10.68
C GLN A 128 -7.39 -20.37 -10.45
N LEU A 129 -7.83 -19.94 -9.27
CA LEU A 129 -7.62 -18.57 -8.82
C LEU A 129 -6.23 -18.44 -8.19
N LEU A 130 -5.34 -17.74 -8.88
CA LEU A 130 -4.01 -17.41 -8.40
C LEU A 130 -3.92 -15.89 -8.21
N LEU A 131 -4.34 -15.43 -7.03
CA LEU A 131 -4.11 -14.06 -6.57
C LEU A 131 -3.02 -14.08 -5.49
N PHE A 132 -2.08 -13.14 -5.58
CA PHE A 132 -0.96 -13.01 -4.66
C PHE A 132 -1.01 -11.63 -3.99
N LEU A 133 -2.13 -11.31 -3.33
CA LEU A 133 -2.25 -10.09 -2.54
C LEU A 133 -1.86 -10.37 -1.09
N SER A 134 -1.02 -9.51 -0.53
CA SER A 134 -0.68 -9.52 0.90
C SER A 134 -1.36 -8.36 1.58
N MET A 135 -2.21 -8.66 2.56
CA MET A 135 -2.82 -7.67 3.43
C MET A 135 -1.76 -6.81 4.10
N ALA A 136 -0.66 -7.43 4.60
CA ALA A 136 0.44 -6.72 5.26
C ALA A 136 1.03 -5.61 4.39
N VAL A 137 1.12 -5.82 3.08
CA VAL A 137 1.71 -4.86 2.14
C VAL A 137 0.65 -3.85 1.69
N GLU A 138 -0.44 -4.35 1.13
CA GLU A 138 -1.50 -3.57 0.48
C GLU A 138 -2.11 -2.55 1.43
N ILE A 139 -2.46 -2.97 2.65
CA ILE A 139 -3.13 -2.10 3.62
C ILE A 139 -2.14 -1.14 4.29
N SER A 140 -0.86 -1.51 4.42
CA SER A 140 0.17 -0.59 4.91
C SER A 140 0.39 0.57 3.93
N TYR A 141 0.32 0.33 2.61
CA TYR A 141 0.35 1.41 1.63
C TYR A 141 -0.91 2.29 1.66
N LEU A 142 -2.08 1.77 2.02
CA LEU A 142 -3.25 2.62 2.29
C LEU A 142 -2.96 3.60 3.43
N GLY A 143 -2.30 3.13 4.50
CA GLY A 143 -1.81 3.99 5.57
C GLY A 143 -0.87 5.10 5.05
N ILE A 144 0.02 4.77 4.11
CA ILE A 144 0.89 5.76 3.45
C ILE A 144 0.07 6.76 2.63
N PHE A 145 -0.89 6.31 1.82
CA PHE A 145 -1.72 7.23 1.04
C PHE A 145 -2.52 8.16 1.95
N ILE A 146 -3.06 7.64 3.05
CA ILE A 146 -3.76 8.45 4.04
C ILE A 146 -2.80 9.44 4.65
N LYS A 147 -1.63 9.04 5.19
CA LYS A 147 -0.69 9.97 5.84
C LYS A 147 -0.22 11.09 4.89
N GLU A 148 -0.14 10.83 3.59
CA GLU A 148 0.21 11.83 2.57
C GLU A 148 -0.94 12.78 2.20
N GLY A 149 -2.13 12.59 2.79
CA GLY A 149 -3.32 13.38 2.50
C GLY A 149 -4.05 12.94 1.24
N LEU A 150 -3.75 11.76 0.68
CA LEU A 150 -4.41 11.18 -0.49
C LEU A 150 -5.69 10.44 -0.09
N ILE A 151 -6.52 11.06 0.75
CA ILE A 151 -7.64 10.42 1.44
C ILE A 151 -8.67 9.87 0.46
N GLU A 152 -9.08 10.63 -0.55
CA GLU A 152 -10.04 10.15 -1.55
C GLU A 152 -9.47 8.99 -2.40
N LYS A 153 -8.16 9.01 -2.66
CA LYS A 153 -7.47 7.91 -3.36
C LYS A 153 -7.44 6.65 -2.49
N ALA A 154 -7.13 6.80 -1.20
CA ALA A 154 -7.15 5.70 -0.24
C ALA A 154 -8.57 5.15 -0.06
N LYS A 155 -9.58 6.02 0.02
CA LYS A 155 -11.00 5.65 0.14
C LYS A 155 -11.43 4.72 -0.99
N LYS A 156 -11.15 5.10 -2.24
CA LYS A 156 -11.45 4.28 -3.42
C LYS A 156 -10.83 2.89 -3.30
N LEU A 157 -9.56 2.83 -2.90
CA LEU A 157 -8.85 1.56 -2.72
C LEU A 157 -9.42 0.75 -1.53
N ILE A 158 -9.91 1.38 -0.48
CA ILE A 158 -10.56 0.70 0.65
C ILE A 158 -11.92 0.12 0.25
N GLU A 159 -12.71 0.85 -0.53
CA GLU A 159 -14.03 0.36 -1.00
C GLU A 159 -13.89 -0.85 -1.92
N GLU A 160 -12.92 -0.82 -2.83
CA GLU A 160 -12.54 -1.98 -3.63
C GLU A 160 -12.04 -3.15 -2.74
N TYR A 161 -11.24 -2.89 -1.70
CA TYR A 161 -10.84 -3.93 -0.73
C TYR A 161 -12.07 -4.58 -0.06
N PHE A 162 -13.04 -3.80 0.39
CA PHE A 162 -14.25 -4.33 1.01
C PHE A 162 -15.11 -5.14 0.05
N SER A 163 -15.16 -4.77 -1.23
CA SER A 163 -15.83 -5.59 -2.24
C SER A 163 -15.20 -6.99 -2.34
N TYR A 164 -13.87 -7.09 -2.28
CA TYR A 164 -13.17 -8.38 -2.24
C TYR A 164 -13.46 -9.17 -0.97
N GLN A 165 -13.40 -8.53 0.20
CA GLN A 165 -13.68 -9.19 1.48
C GLN A 165 -15.13 -9.75 1.54
N SER A 166 -16.09 -9.06 0.92
CA SER A 166 -17.48 -9.54 0.86
C SER A 166 -17.64 -10.85 0.07
N LEU A 167 -16.72 -11.14 -0.87
CA LEU A 167 -16.69 -12.41 -1.61
C LEU A 167 -16.11 -13.56 -0.77
N GLU A 168 -15.35 -13.26 0.29
CA GLU A 168 -14.86 -14.23 1.28
C GLU A 168 -15.97 -14.68 2.26
N LEU A 169 -17.23 -14.29 2.06
CA LEU A 169 -18.37 -14.66 2.91
C LEU A 169 -19.37 -15.59 2.20
N ILE A 170 -19.10 -15.99 0.96
CA ILE A 170 -19.91 -16.95 0.19
C ILE A 170 -19.56 -18.38 0.64
N GLU A 171 -20.45 -19.36 0.41
CA GLU A 171 -20.37 -20.78 0.85
C GLU A 171 -19.06 -21.54 0.52
N ASN A 172 -18.10 -20.94 -0.18
CA ASN A 172 -16.71 -21.39 -0.28
C ASN A 172 -15.81 -20.15 -0.45
N PRO A 173 -15.28 -19.57 0.64
CA PRO A 173 -14.50 -18.34 0.57
C PRO A 173 -13.24 -18.55 -0.26
N ILE A 174 -13.07 -17.71 -1.28
CA ILE A 174 -11.83 -17.67 -2.02
C ILE A 174 -10.94 -16.62 -1.33
N PRO A 175 -9.85 -17.02 -0.64
CA PRO A 175 -8.99 -16.06 0.04
C PRO A 175 -8.29 -15.18 -1.00
N ILE A 176 -8.69 -13.92 -1.10
CA ILE A 176 -8.10 -12.95 -2.03
C ILE A 176 -6.75 -12.48 -1.49
N PHE A 177 -6.67 -12.33 -0.17
CA PHE A 177 -5.44 -12.06 0.56
C PHE A 177 -4.94 -13.35 1.22
N TYR A 178 -3.70 -13.74 0.93
CA TYR A 178 -3.19 -15.02 1.46
C TYR A 178 -2.91 -14.94 2.97
N ASP A 179 -2.70 -13.74 3.52
CA ASP A 179 -2.40 -13.49 4.93
C ASP A 179 -3.51 -12.73 5.69
N SER A 180 -4.76 -12.78 5.22
CA SER A 180 -5.92 -12.19 5.93
C SER A 180 -6.48 -13.07 7.04
N LYS A 181 -6.17 -14.37 7.05
CA LYS A 181 -6.71 -15.31 8.04
C LYS A 181 -6.26 -14.97 9.47
N ASN A 182 -7.09 -15.34 10.44
CA ASN A 182 -6.87 -15.07 11.86
C ASN A 182 -5.46 -15.48 12.37
N ILE A 183 -4.93 -16.60 11.86
CA ILE A 183 -3.60 -17.12 12.22
C ILE A 183 -2.45 -16.13 11.93
N TYR A 184 -2.60 -15.28 10.90
CA TYR A 184 -1.58 -14.32 10.49
C TYR A 184 -1.58 -13.05 11.33
N ASN A 185 -2.64 -12.81 12.11
CA ASN A 185 -2.64 -11.78 13.15
C ASN A 185 -2.20 -10.38 12.66
N ARG A 186 -2.60 -9.98 11.44
CA ARG A 186 -2.31 -8.67 10.81
C ARG A 186 -3.11 -7.53 11.43
N ARG A 187 -2.95 -7.35 12.74
CA ARG A 187 -3.74 -6.44 13.58
C ARG A 187 -3.59 -4.99 13.17
N THR A 188 -2.38 -4.56 12.78
CA THR A 188 -2.18 -3.16 12.35
C THR A 188 -2.92 -2.85 11.06
N GLN A 189 -2.98 -3.80 10.12
CA GLN A 189 -3.71 -3.62 8.87
C GLN A 189 -5.21 -3.51 9.13
N TYR A 190 -5.76 -4.35 10.00
CA TYR A 190 -7.14 -4.17 10.46
C TYR A 190 -7.34 -2.84 11.20
N PHE A 191 -6.40 -2.41 12.04
CA PHE A 191 -6.46 -1.10 12.69
C PHE A 191 -6.52 0.06 11.67
N ILE A 192 -5.73 0.03 10.60
CA ILE A 192 -5.76 1.04 9.53
C ILE A 192 -7.17 1.10 8.91
N LEU A 193 -7.75 -0.04 8.55
CA LEU A 193 -9.10 -0.11 7.96
C LEU A 193 -10.17 0.41 8.92
N ARG A 194 -10.14 -0.05 10.18
CA ARG A 194 -11.11 0.34 11.22
C ARG A 194 -11.00 1.81 11.60
N LEU A 195 -9.80 2.34 11.70
CA LEU A 195 -9.57 3.77 11.94
C LEU A 195 -10.10 4.61 10.78
N PHE A 196 -9.90 4.15 9.54
CA PHE A 196 -10.46 4.83 8.39
C PHE A 196 -12.00 4.79 8.38
N ASN A 197 -12.61 3.64 8.69
CA ASN A 197 -14.06 3.53 8.87
C ASN A 197 -14.59 4.53 9.90
N SER A 198 -13.93 4.62 11.07
CA SER A 198 -14.23 5.62 12.10
C SER A 198 -14.15 7.06 11.57
N TYR A 199 -13.12 7.37 10.78
CA TYR A 199 -12.95 8.69 10.15
C TYR A 199 -14.11 9.05 9.21
N ILE A 200 -14.57 8.12 8.39
CA ILE A 200 -15.67 8.33 7.43
C ILE A 200 -17.06 7.97 7.99
N SER A 201 -17.17 7.72 9.29
CA SER A 201 -18.43 7.32 9.96
C SER A 201 -19.09 6.06 9.37
N LYS A 202 -18.28 5.09 8.89
CA LYS A 202 -18.74 3.75 8.52
C LYS A 202 -18.54 2.78 9.69
N THR A 203 -19.40 1.77 9.77
CA THR A 203 -19.29 0.67 10.73
C THR A 203 -18.27 -0.36 10.27
N ASP A 204 -17.63 -1.02 11.23
CA ASP A 204 -16.81 -2.20 10.95
C ASP A 204 -17.72 -3.38 10.65
N GLU A 205 -17.56 -4.01 9.48
CA GLU A 205 -18.34 -5.17 9.08
C GLU A 205 -17.40 -6.32 8.69
N ASN A 206 -17.68 -7.51 9.23
CA ASN A 206 -17.07 -8.77 8.80
C ASN A 206 -15.54 -8.90 8.97
N PHE A 207 -14.92 -8.16 9.88
CA PHE A 207 -13.52 -8.41 10.24
C PHE A 207 -13.36 -9.65 11.15
N PRO A 208 -12.23 -10.38 11.05
CA PRO A 208 -11.94 -11.51 11.94
C PRO A 208 -11.69 -11.04 13.38
N SER A 209 -11.69 -11.97 14.33
CA SER A 209 -11.51 -11.65 15.75
C SER A 209 -10.21 -10.92 16.07
N CYS A 210 -9.11 -11.20 15.35
CA CYS A 210 -7.83 -10.51 15.54
C CYS A 210 -7.89 -9.01 15.19
N ALA A 211 -8.91 -8.55 14.48
CA ALA A 211 -9.10 -7.12 14.25
C ALA A 211 -9.48 -6.37 15.54
N TYR A 212 -9.97 -7.07 16.56
CA TYR A 212 -10.56 -6.50 17.78
C TYR A 212 -9.84 -6.87 19.07
N ASP A 213 -8.86 -7.77 19.03
CA ASP A 213 -8.23 -8.33 20.24
C ASP A 213 -7.02 -7.53 20.76
N GLU A 214 -6.69 -6.40 20.14
CA GLU A 214 -5.65 -5.47 20.59
C GLU A 214 -6.24 -4.25 21.31
N PRO A 215 -6.14 -4.18 22.65
CA PRO A 215 -6.70 -3.08 23.44
C PRO A 215 -6.19 -1.70 23.03
N LEU A 216 -4.91 -1.59 22.64
CA LEU A 216 -4.33 -0.32 22.20
C LEU A 216 -5.00 0.22 20.94
N PHE A 217 -5.28 -0.64 19.96
CA PHE A 217 -5.96 -0.24 18.73
C PHE A 217 -7.40 0.18 18.98
N ASN A 218 -8.13 -0.57 19.81
CA ASN A 218 -9.50 -0.22 20.20
C ASN A 218 -9.55 1.13 20.93
N ALA A 219 -8.57 1.39 21.80
CA ALA A 219 -8.42 2.65 22.51
C ALA A 219 -8.22 3.82 21.54
N ILE A 220 -7.30 3.67 20.58
CA ILE A 220 -7.03 4.72 19.59
C ILE A 220 -8.24 4.93 18.70
N ILE A 221 -8.88 3.89 18.17
CA ILE A 221 -10.11 4.03 17.37
C ILE A 221 -11.22 4.79 18.13
N ARG A 222 -11.31 4.61 19.46
CA ARG A 222 -12.29 5.32 20.28
C ARG A 222 -11.93 6.78 20.56
N TYR A 223 -10.64 7.12 20.62
CA TYR A 223 -10.16 8.41 21.12
C TYR A 223 -9.29 9.18 20.13
N TRP A 224 -9.15 8.74 18.87
CA TRP A 224 -8.25 9.37 17.91
C TRP A 224 -8.61 10.82 17.61
N ASP A 225 -9.89 11.20 17.73
CA ASP A 225 -10.38 12.57 17.52
C ASP A 225 -10.63 13.34 18.83
N THR A 226 -10.09 12.85 19.96
CA THR A 226 -10.17 13.54 21.24
C THR A 226 -9.43 14.89 21.21
N THR A 227 -9.95 15.86 21.97
CA THR A 227 -9.26 17.13 22.27
C THR A 227 -8.29 17.02 23.45
N ASN A 228 -8.28 15.88 24.17
CA ASN A 228 -7.34 15.64 25.26
C ASN A 228 -5.96 15.25 24.70
N ILE A 229 -5.07 16.24 24.55
CA ILE A 229 -3.72 16.04 23.99
C ILE A 229 -2.90 15.00 24.78
N LYS A 230 -2.96 15.01 26.11
CA LYS A 230 -2.21 14.04 26.94
C LYS A 230 -2.68 12.60 26.73
N LEU A 231 -3.98 12.40 26.51
CA LEU A 231 -4.53 11.08 26.23
C LEU A 231 -4.03 10.55 24.88
N ILE A 232 -4.15 11.36 23.82
CA ILE A 232 -3.73 10.92 22.50
C ILE A 232 -2.20 10.78 22.39
N GLU A 233 -1.43 11.65 23.06
CA GLU A 233 0.03 11.53 23.18
C GLU A 233 0.42 10.19 23.79
N HIS A 234 -0.16 9.83 24.94
CA HIS A 234 0.11 8.55 25.60
C HIS A 234 -0.21 7.36 24.69
N LEU A 235 -1.37 7.36 24.05
CA LEU A 235 -1.78 6.28 23.16
C LEU A 235 -0.86 6.16 21.93
N LEU A 236 -0.47 7.28 21.32
CA LEU A 236 0.44 7.27 20.16
C LEU A 236 1.87 6.89 20.54
N LEU A 237 2.33 7.20 21.75
CA LEU A 237 3.60 6.73 22.27
C LEU A 237 3.59 5.20 22.55
N CYS A 238 2.49 4.66 23.09
CA CYS A 238 2.29 3.21 23.17
C CYS A 238 2.28 2.56 21.77
N LEU A 239 1.70 3.25 20.78
CA LEU A 239 1.67 2.77 19.40
C LEU A 239 3.07 2.76 18.77
N CYS A 240 3.89 3.79 19.04
CA CYS A 240 5.29 3.82 18.63
C CYS A 240 6.08 2.66 19.25
N ASP A 241 5.89 2.36 20.54
CA ASP A 241 6.53 1.21 21.15
C ASP A 241 6.11 -0.06 20.42
N ARG A 242 4.79 -0.29 20.25
CA ARG A 242 4.24 -1.46 19.55
C ARG A 242 4.84 -1.64 18.16
N HIS A 243 4.95 -0.57 17.37
CA HIS A 243 5.57 -0.60 16.05
C HIS A 243 6.93 -1.31 16.08
N THR A 244 7.82 -0.88 17.00
CA THR A 244 9.15 -1.48 17.14
C THR A 244 9.14 -2.95 17.54
N HIS A 245 8.09 -3.42 18.23
CA HIS A 245 7.92 -4.84 18.56
C HIS A 245 7.38 -5.66 17.38
N GLN A 246 6.70 -5.02 16.43
CA GLN A 246 6.09 -5.64 15.25
C GLN A 246 6.94 -5.56 13.97
N CYS A 247 8.05 -4.82 13.98
CA CYS A 247 8.98 -4.73 12.85
C CYS A 247 9.95 -5.92 12.84
N ARG A 248 9.50 -7.09 12.34
CA ARG A 248 10.30 -8.33 12.26
C ARG A 248 9.86 -9.22 11.11
N PRO A 249 10.78 -9.98 10.49
CA PRO A 249 10.41 -10.99 9.51
C PRO A 249 9.44 -12.03 10.09
N ASP A 250 8.48 -12.44 9.26
CA ASP A 250 7.62 -13.57 9.58
C ASP A 250 8.44 -14.86 9.73
N THR A 251 7.97 -15.75 10.59
CA THR A 251 8.48 -17.13 10.71
C THR A 251 7.39 -18.11 10.34
N ALA A 252 7.72 -19.40 10.26
CA ALA A 252 6.74 -20.45 9.97
C ALA A 252 5.54 -20.49 10.96
N THR A 253 5.71 -19.95 12.17
CA THR A 253 4.70 -20.01 13.24
C THR A 253 4.33 -18.66 13.84
N LYS A 254 5.00 -17.58 13.45
CA LYS A 254 4.78 -16.26 14.01
C LYS A 254 4.80 -15.20 12.92
N PHE A 255 3.72 -14.43 12.90
CA PHE A 255 3.49 -13.38 11.93
C PHE A 255 3.48 -12.03 12.63
N TYR A 256 4.04 -11.02 11.98
CA TYR A 256 4.19 -9.68 12.52
C TYR A 256 3.50 -8.64 11.64
N ASP A 257 3.03 -7.55 12.24
CA ASP A 257 2.29 -6.51 11.49
C ASP A 257 3.16 -5.80 10.43
N PHE A 258 4.48 -5.72 10.65
CA PHE A 258 5.45 -5.08 9.77
C PHE A 258 6.60 -6.03 9.44
N SER A 259 6.29 -7.08 8.68
CA SER A 259 7.30 -8.07 8.24
C SER A 259 8.09 -7.67 7.00
N TRP A 260 7.69 -6.57 6.33
CA TRP A 260 8.41 -6.01 5.19
C TRP A 260 9.35 -4.87 5.61
N PRO A 261 10.64 -4.89 5.20
CA PRO A 261 11.65 -3.94 5.69
C PRO A 261 11.32 -2.45 5.48
N GLY A 262 10.65 -2.07 4.40
CA GLY A 262 10.40 -0.65 4.13
C GLY A 262 9.36 0.01 5.05
N PHE A 263 8.74 -0.73 5.97
CA PHE A 263 7.91 -0.17 7.04
C PHE A 263 8.64 -0.05 8.39
N GLU A 264 9.85 -0.60 8.56
CA GLU A 264 10.47 -0.72 9.88
C GLU A 264 10.73 0.62 10.59
N TYR A 265 11.16 1.63 9.82
CA TYR A 265 11.41 3.00 10.29
C TYR A 265 10.30 3.98 9.88
N LEU A 266 9.19 3.47 9.33
CA LEU A 266 8.07 4.27 8.87
C LEU A 266 6.83 3.94 9.72
N PRO A 267 6.56 4.69 10.82
CA PRO A 267 5.45 4.44 11.73
C PRO A 267 4.12 4.90 11.11
N VAL A 268 3.73 4.24 10.02
CA VAL A 268 2.60 4.61 9.15
C VAL A 268 1.30 4.73 9.92
N GLU A 269 1.07 3.85 10.88
CA GLU A 269 -0.12 3.79 11.71
C GLU A 269 -0.20 4.95 12.71
N VAL A 270 0.94 5.48 13.17
CA VAL A 270 1.02 6.70 13.99
C VAL A 270 0.77 7.92 13.11
N LEU A 271 1.48 8.02 11.98
CA LEU A 271 1.41 9.15 11.05
C LEU A 271 0.02 9.29 10.43
N MET A 272 -0.68 8.18 10.20
CA MET A 272 -2.07 8.15 9.77
C MET A 272 -2.98 8.83 10.79
N VAL A 273 -2.87 8.50 12.09
CA VAL A 273 -3.68 9.16 13.12
C VAL A 273 -3.41 10.66 13.14
N LEU A 274 -2.15 11.06 13.12
CA LEU A 274 -1.76 12.48 13.10
C LEU A 274 -2.34 13.21 11.87
N ARG A 275 -2.29 12.58 10.69
CA ARG A 275 -2.92 13.16 9.49
C ARG A 275 -4.41 13.34 9.67
N LEU A 276 -5.15 12.28 10.05
CA LEU A 276 -6.60 12.33 10.16
C LEU A 276 -7.07 13.38 11.19
N ARG A 277 -6.30 13.56 12.27
CA ARG A 277 -6.49 14.65 13.22
C ARG A 277 -6.31 16.02 12.56
N SER A 278 -5.23 16.22 11.81
CA SER A 278 -5.01 17.47 11.06
C SER A 278 -6.14 17.76 10.07
N GLU A 279 -6.69 16.75 9.40
CA GLU A 279 -7.85 16.92 8.50
C GLU A 279 -9.10 17.41 9.23
N LYS A 280 -9.29 16.99 10.48
CA LYS A 280 -10.38 17.47 11.34
C LYS A 280 -10.07 18.82 12.01
N GLY A 281 -8.92 19.43 11.72
CA GLY A 281 -8.48 20.66 12.40
C GLY A 281 -8.12 20.46 13.88
N LEU A 282 -7.82 19.22 14.28
CA LEU A 282 -7.40 18.89 15.64
C LEU A 282 -5.88 19.08 15.79
N GLU A 283 -5.48 19.60 16.95
CA GLU A 283 -4.07 19.71 17.33
C GLU A 283 -3.43 18.32 17.50
N ASN A 284 -2.19 18.17 17.06
CA ASN A 284 -1.42 16.93 17.19
C ASN A 284 -0.45 17.02 18.37
N PRO A 285 -0.29 15.93 19.15
CA PRO A 285 0.72 15.87 20.20
C PRO A 285 2.14 15.88 19.62
N ILE A 286 3.10 16.37 20.40
CA ILE A 286 4.53 16.17 20.12
C ILE A 286 4.92 14.81 20.71
N LEU A 287 5.50 13.93 19.89
CA LEU A 287 5.85 12.58 20.28
C LEU A 287 7.36 12.44 20.42
N ASP A 288 7.86 12.31 21.66
CA ASP A 288 9.27 11.98 21.91
C ASP A 288 9.49 10.47 21.86
N HIS A 289 9.85 9.97 20.68
CA HIS A 289 10.16 8.56 20.45
C HIS A 289 11.18 8.40 19.33
N ILE A 290 12.06 7.40 19.42
CA ILE A 290 13.20 7.23 18.49
C ILE A 290 12.77 7.14 17.02
N ILE A 291 11.68 6.44 16.71
CA ILE A 291 11.17 6.31 15.33
C ILE A 291 10.51 7.60 14.81
N MET A 292 10.06 8.48 15.72
CA MET A 292 9.52 9.80 15.38
C MET A 292 10.64 10.83 15.16
N ASN A 293 11.83 10.58 15.72
CA ASN A 293 13.03 11.43 15.58
C ASN A 293 13.81 11.16 14.27
N THR A 294 13.16 10.62 13.24
CA THR A 294 13.73 10.40 11.91
C THR A 294 12.94 11.22 10.89
N PRO A 295 13.50 11.53 9.71
CA PRO A 295 12.74 12.18 8.64
C PRO A 295 11.49 11.38 8.20
N LEU A 296 11.47 10.07 8.41
CA LEU A 296 10.31 9.23 8.10
C LEU A 296 9.21 9.32 9.17
N GLY A 297 9.54 9.75 10.38
CA GLY A 297 8.62 9.97 11.49
C GLY A 297 7.92 11.34 11.48
N GLU A 298 8.21 12.19 10.49
CA GLU A 298 7.60 13.51 10.39
C GLU A 298 6.31 13.48 9.56
N LEU A 299 5.33 14.31 9.95
CA LEU A 299 4.14 14.56 9.16
C LEU A 299 4.37 15.78 8.25
N TYR A 300 4.57 15.53 6.96
CA TYR A 300 4.79 16.60 5.99
C TYR A 300 3.50 17.31 5.58
N PRO A 301 3.55 18.58 5.15
CA PRO A 301 2.43 19.23 4.49
C PRO A 301 1.96 18.43 3.27
N LYS A 302 0.65 18.51 2.97
CA LYS A 302 0.12 17.94 1.73
C LYS A 302 0.85 18.53 0.54
N LYS A 303 1.21 17.69 -0.43
CA LYS A 303 1.84 18.10 -1.68
C LYS A 303 0.96 17.71 -2.85
N GLU A 304 1.13 18.45 -3.94
CA GLU A 304 0.47 18.16 -5.20
C GLU A 304 0.79 16.74 -5.70
N PRO A 305 -0.12 16.13 -6.48
CA PRO A 305 0.14 14.86 -7.11
C PRO A 305 1.44 14.80 -7.91
N TYR A 306 2.13 13.67 -7.84
CA TYR A 306 3.30 13.41 -8.68
C TYR A 306 2.84 12.68 -9.95
N MET A 307 3.28 13.19 -11.10
CA MET A 307 3.11 12.55 -12.40
C MET A 307 4.28 12.96 -13.29
N ASP A 308 4.98 11.97 -13.86
CA ASP A 308 5.99 12.18 -14.90
C ASP A 308 5.52 11.57 -16.22
N ASP A 309 6.16 11.94 -17.33
CA ASP A 309 5.79 11.45 -18.66
C ASP A 309 5.92 9.93 -18.79
N PHE A 310 6.83 9.33 -18.03
CA PHE A 310 7.10 7.90 -18.09
C PHE A 310 5.94 7.10 -17.48
N LEU A 311 5.53 7.45 -16.25
CA LEU A 311 4.37 6.92 -15.57
C LEU A 311 3.11 7.17 -16.40
N LEU A 312 2.91 8.39 -16.90
CA LEU A 312 1.77 8.72 -17.74
C LEU A 312 1.69 7.83 -19.00
N GLY A 313 2.84 7.55 -19.64
CA GLY A 313 2.93 6.64 -20.78
C GLY A 313 2.52 5.20 -20.42
N ILE A 314 2.96 4.68 -19.27
CA ILE A 314 2.55 3.36 -18.76
C ILE A 314 1.03 3.33 -18.58
N LEU A 315 0.46 4.35 -17.92
CA LEU A 315 -0.97 4.41 -17.63
C LEU A 315 -1.84 4.54 -18.88
N LYS A 316 -1.40 5.33 -19.87
CA LYS A 316 -2.06 5.41 -21.19
C LYS A 316 -2.06 4.05 -21.88
N ARG A 317 -0.95 3.31 -21.82
CA ARG A 317 -0.87 1.96 -22.39
C ARG A 317 -1.82 0.99 -21.69
N VAL A 318 -1.90 1.04 -20.36
CA VAL A 318 -2.88 0.23 -19.58
C VAL A 318 -4.31 0.57 -20.01
N ARG A 319 -4.68 1.85 -20.14
CA ARG A 319 -6.02 2.25 -20.57
C ARG A 319 -6.40 1.76 -21.97
N GLN A 320 -5.43 1.59 -22.87
CA GLN A 320 -5.71 0.98 -24.18
C GLN A 320 -6.14 -0.49 -24.07
N GLU A 321 -5.68 -1.21 -23.04
CA GLU A 321 -6.08 -2.60 -22.78
C GLU A 321 -7.33 -2.70 -21.90
N TYR A 322 -7.52 -1.73 -21.00
CA TYR A 322 -8.65 -1.63 -20.09
C TYR A 322 -9.30 -0.24 -20.23
N PRO A 323 -10.26 -0.06 -21.14
CA PRO A 323 -10.81 1.26 -21.47
C PRO A 323 -11.40 2.06 -20.31
N ASP A 324 -11.87 1.38 -19.26
CA ASP A 324 -12.42 1.96 -18.03
C ASP A 324 -11.36 2.22 -16.93
N PHE A 325 -10.09 1.91 -17.20
CA PHE A 325 -9.01 2.14 -16.26
C PHE A 325 -8.71 3.64 -16.12
N ALA A 326 -8.80 4.14 -14.88
CA ALA A 326 -8.42 5.50 -14.50
C ALA A 326 -9.22 6.60 -15.21
N ASP A 327 -10.55 6.47 -15.26
CA ASP A 327 -11.44 7.52 -15.75
C ASP A 327 -11.28 8.86 -15.00
N ASP A 328 -10.92 8.82 -13.73
CA ASP A 328 -10.57 10.01 -12.93
C ASP A 328 -9.30 10.73 -13.40
N LEU A 329 -8.49 10.09 -14.25
CA LEU A 329 -7.28 10.65 -14.84
C LEU A 329 -7.44 10.97 -16.34
N PHE A 330 -8.14 10.10 -17.06
CA PHE A 330 -8.19 10.09 -18.53
C PHE A 330 -9.58 10.31 -19.14
N GLY A 331 -10.64 10.28 -18.33
CA GLY A 331 -12.00 10.52 -18.79
C GLY A 331 -12.21 11.95 -19.30
N ALA A 332 -13.39 12.20 -19.88
CA ALA A 332 -13.76 13.53 -20.36
C ALA A 332 -13.68 14.56 -19.23
N GLY A 333 -12.92 15.64 -19.44
CA GLY A 333 -12.70 16.69 -18.43
C GLY A 333 -11.71 16.32 -17.30
N ALA A 334 -11.03 15.18 -17.40
CA ALA A 334 -10.00 14.77 -16.44
C ALA A 334 -8.63 15.43 -16.75
N PRO A 335 -7.69 15.49 -15.80
CA PRO A 335 -6.45 16.26 -15.94
C PRO A 335 -5.54 15.84 -17.12
N TYR A 336 -5.65 14.59 -17.57
CA TYR A 336 -4.87 14.06 -18.69
C TYR A 336 -5.77 13.39 -19.72
N GLU A 337 -6.96 13.95 -19.97
CA GLU A 337 -7.95 13.44 -20.93
C GLU A 337 -7.31 12.76 -22.15
N PHE A 338 -7.68 11.50 -22.35
CA PHE A 338 -7.05 10.64 -23.35
C PHE A 338 -8.10 9.80 -24.05
N GLU A 339 -8.32 10.13 -25.33
CA GLU A 339 -9.14 9.32 -26.21
C GLU A 339 -8.39 8.05 -26.64
N ILE A 340 -9.01 6.91 -26.40
CA ILE A 340 -8.51 5.63 -26.86
C ILE A 340 -8.68 5.61 -28.38
N LYS A 341 -7.55 5.68 -29.09
CA LYS A 341 -7.56 5.37 -30.53
C LYS A 341 -7.93 3.90 -30.65
N THR A 342 -9.16 3.60 -31.07
CA THR A 342 -9.56 2.26 -31.49
C THR A 342 -8.57 1.82 -32.56
N LYS A 343 -7.62 0.95 -32.19
CA LYS A 343 -6.91 0.19 -33.19
C LYS A 343 -7.97 -0.69 -33.84
N GLU A 344 -8.10 -0.60 -35.16
CA GLU A 344 -8.71 -1.67 -35.95
C GLU A 344 -8.15 -2.97 -35.37
N THR A 345 -9.04 -3.79 -34.81
CA THR A 345 -8.67 -5.14 -34.43
C THR A 345 -8.19 -5.80 -35.71
N ASN A 346 -6.87 -5.86 -35.91
CA ASN A 346 -6.32 -6.85 -36.81
C ASN A 346 -6.84 -8.17 -36.26
N LYS A 347 -7.91 -8.67 -36.87
CA LYS A 347 -8.52 -9.95 -36.52
C LYS A 347 -7.37 -10.92 -36.44
N TRP A 348 -7.10 -11.40 -35.24
CA TRP A 348 -6.11 -12.44 -34.98
C TRP A 348 -6.31 -13.54 -36.02
N LYS A 349 -5.37 -13.66 -36.96
CA LYS A 349 -5.34 -14.80 -37.86
C LYS A 349 -4.69 -15.93 -37.07
N PHE A 350 -5.49 -16.66 -36.31
CA PHE A 350 -5.10 -17.99 -35.85
C PHE A 350 -4.73 -18.81 -37.09
N TRP A 351 -3.48 -19.28 -37.12
CA TRP A 351 -2.86 -20.30 -37.98
C TRP A 351 -3.47 -20.48 -39.38
N LYS A 352 -2.74 -20.06 -40.42
CA LYS A 352 -2.92 -20.67 -41.75
C LYS A 352 -2.46 -22.14 -41.65
N LYS A 353 -3.37 -23.06 -41.96
CA LYS A 353 -3.09 -24.47 -42.21
C LYS A 353 -2.07 -24.64 -43.33
#